data_AF-A0A849KCA3-F1
#
_entry.id   AF-A0A849KCA3-F1
#
_cell.length_a   1.000
_cell.length_b   1.000
_cell.length_c   1.000
_cell.angle_alpha   90.00
_cell.angle_beta   90.00
_cell.angle_gamma   90.00
#
_symmetry.space_group_name_H-M   'P 1'
#
loop_
_entity.id
_entity.type
_entity.pdbx_description
1 polymer ?
#
loop_
_entity_poly.entity_id
_entity_poly.type
_entity_poly.pdbx_seq_one_letter_code
_entity_poly.pdbx_strand_id
1 'polypeptide(L)'
;MNAKLALSSLVLAASFAGNAFAEGPIYGNDVFTGSKSVAQVRAELDAYKKAGVNPWSTSYNPLKGFQSATTREAVTADYLAARNEVRALSGEDSGSSYLAQHRAIGVSSTLAGTPANAQ
;
A
#
# COMPACT_ATOMS: atom_id res chain seq x y z
N MET A 1 37.45 -10.15 27.15
CA MET A 1 36.45 -11.10 27.66
C MET A 1 35.29 -11.23 26.66
N ASN A 2 35.56 -11.46 25.37
CA ASN A 2 34.57 -11.16 24.30
C ASN A 2 34.30 -12.35 23.35
N ALA A 3 34.78 -13.56 23.67
CA ALA A 3 34.49 -14.76 22.88
C ALA A 3 33.32 -15.60 23.45
N LYS A 4 32.87 -15.32 24.68
CA LYS A 4 31.86 -16.13 25.38
C LYS A 4 30.42 -15.66 25.14
N LEU A 5 30.21 -14.43 24.66
CA LEU A 5 28.89 -13.88 24.36
C LEU A 5 28.39 -14.21 22.94
N ALA A 6 29.27 -14.65 22.05
CA ALA A 6 28.90 -15.02 20.67
C ALA A 6 28.41 -16.47 20.54
N LEU A 7 28.65 -17.32 21.55
CA LEU A 7 28.26 -18.74 21.50
C LEU A 7 26.84 -19.01 22.02
N SER A 8 26.29 -18.11 22.84
CA SER A 8 24.96 -18.30 23.46
C SER A 8 23.79 -17.93 22.57
N SER A 9 24.01 -17.17 21.49
CA SER A 9 22.96 -16.83 20.51
C SER A 9 22.76 -17.89 19.42
N LEU A 10 23.67 -18.87 19.29
CA LEU A 10 23.58 -19.89 18.24
C LEU A 10 22.70 -21.10 18.65
N VAL A 11 22.46 -21.31 19.96
CA VAL A 11 21.75 -22.50 20.47
C VAL A 11 20.23 -22.34 20.44
N LEU A 12 19.69 -21.12 20.34
CA LEU A 12 18.24 -20.87 20.36
C LEU A 12 17.53 -21.07 19.01
N ALA A 13 18.27 -21.26 17.91
CA ALA A 13 17.68 -21.38 16.57
C ALA A 13 17.24 -22.81 16.20
N ALA A 14 17.58 -23.82 17.01
CA ALA A 14 17.38 -25.23 16.65
C ALA A 14 16.06 -25.84 17.17
N SER A 15 15.28 -25.17 18.01
CA SER A 15 14.14 -25.78 18.71
C SER A 15 12.76 -25.54 18.08
N PHE A 16 12.67 -24.91 16.90
CA PHE A 16 11.39 -24.71 16.19
C PHE A 16 11.24 -25.60 14.95
N ALA A 17 12.04 -26.66 14.82
CA ALA A 17 11.79 -27.71 13.84
C ALA A 17 10.66 -28.63 14.34
N GLY A 18 9.43 -28.10 14.35
CA GLY A 18 8.24 -28.95 14.46
C GLY A 18 8.22 -29.93 13.29
N ASN A 19 7.90 -31.19 13.58
CA ASN A 19 7.69 -32.20 12.55
C ASN A 19 6.54 -31.73 11.64
N ALA A 20 6.85 -31.22 10.46
CA ALA A 20 5.89 -31.17 9.38
C ALA A 20 5.66 -32.62 8.96
N PHE A 21 4.70 -33.28 9.60
CA PHE A 21 4.16 -34.50 9.02
C PHE A 21 3.60 -34.11 7.66
N ALA A 22 4.23 -34.61 6.60
CA ALA A 22 3.61 -34.63 5.30
C ALA A 22 2.40 -35.56 5.40
N GLU A 23 1.30 -35.05 5.93
CA GLU A 23 0.00 -35.62 5.65
C GLU A 23 -0.10 -35.68 4.13
N GLY A 24 -0.43 -36.86 3.60
CA GLY A 24 -0.40 -37.14 2.17
C GLY A 24 -1.19 -36.11 1.36
N PRO A 25 -1.03 -36.08 0.02
CA PRO A 25 -1.71 -35.12 -0.83
C PRO A 25 -3.20 -35.01 -0.45
N ILE A 26 -3.66 -33.82 -0.08
CA ILE A 26 -5.09 -33.56 0.07
C ILE A 26 -5.69 -33.76 -1.33
N TYR A 27 -6.35 -34.89 -1.56
CA TYR A 27 -7.09 -35.14 -2.78
C TYR A 27 -8.38 -34.32 -2.74
N GLY A 28 -8.28 -33.03 -3.07
CA GLY A 28 -9.42 -32.17 -3.35
C GLY A 28 -10.07 -32.64 -4.64
N ASN A 29 -11.14 -33.43 -4.54
CA ASN A 29 -11.92 -33.89 -5.69
C ASN A 29 -12.95 -32.84 -6.12
N ASP A 30 -12.61 -31.55 -6.03
CA ASP A 30 -13.49 -30.47 -6.44
C ASP A 30 -13.67 -30.56 -7.96
N VAL A 31 -14.81 -31.12 -8.36
CA VAL A 31 -15.20 -31.22 -9.77
C VAL A 31 -15.34 -29.78 -10.27
N PHE A 32 -14.52 -29.40 -11.25
CA PHE A 32 -14.66 -28.11 -11.91
C PHE A 32 -16.06 -27.99 -12.55
N THR A 33 -16.96 -27.26 -11.91
CA THR A 33 -18.30 -26.94 -12.44
C THR A 33 -18.23 -25.63 -13.22
N GLY A 34 -17.61 -25.66 -14.40
CA GLY A 34 -17.67 -24.53 -15.32
C GLY A 34 -19.06 -24.41 -15.94
N SER A 35 -19.72 -23.26 -15.80
CA SER A 35 -21.01 -22.96 -16.45
C SER A 35 -20.87 -22.65 -17.94
N LYS A 36 -19.65 -22.40 -18.42
CA LYS A 36 -19.35 -22.05 -19.81
C LYS A 36 -19.01 -23.29 -20.64
N SER A 37 -19.57 -23.34 -21.85
CA SER A 37 -19.18 -24.33 -22.83
C SER A 37 -17.77 -24.06 -23.39
N VAL A 38 -17.12 -25.08 -23.94
CA VAL A 38 -15.81 -24.96 -24.59
C VAL A 38 -15.84 -23.90 -25.72
N ALA A 39 -16.95 -23.78 -26.44
CA ALA A 39 -17.12 -22.79 -27.48
C ALA A 39 -17.11 -21.35 -26.93
N GLN A 40 -17.76 -21.13 -25.78
CA GLN A 40 -17.77 -19.83 -25.11
C GLN A 40 -16.39 -19.44 -24.59
N VAL A 41 -15.65 -20.37 -23.98
CA VAL A 41 -14.29 -20.13 -23.50
C VAL A 41 -13.35 -19.76 -24.66
N ARG A 42 -13.47 -20.44 -25.81
CA ARG A 42 -12.68 -20.11 -27.01
C ARG A 42 -13.03 -18.73 -27.57
N ALA A 43 -14.32 -18.39 -27.62
CA ALA A 43 -14.76 -17.08 -28.07
C ALA A 43 -14.23 -15.95 -27.17
N GLU A 44 -14.22 -16.15 -25.85
CA GLU A 44 -13.65 -15.19 -24.89
C GLU A 44 -12.14 -15.04 -25.05
N LEU A 45 -11.42 -16.15 -25.25
CA LEU A 45 -9.99 -16.14 -25.49
C LEU A 45 -9.64 -15.42 -26.81
N ASP A 46 -10.43 -15.60 -27.86
CA ASP A 46 -10.25 -14.91 -29.13
C ASP A 46 -10.58 -13.41 -29.04
N ALA A 47 -11.64 -13.05 -28.29
CA ALA A 47 -11.97 -11.66 -28.01
C ALA A 47 -10.86 -10.96 -27.21
N TYR A 48 -10.31 -11.66 -26.22
CA TYR A 48 -9.20 -11.17 -25.40
C TYR A 48 -7.92 -10.96 -26.22
N LYS A 49 -7.56 -11.92 -27.09
CA LYS A 49 -6.41 -11.77 -28.01
C LYS A 49 -6.55 -10.54 -28.91
N LYS A 50 -7.77 -10.20 -29.34
CA LYS A 50 -8.06 -8.99 -30.14
C LYS A 50 -7.96 -7.69 -29.34
N ALA A 51 -8.23 -7.72 -28.03
CA ALA A 51 -8.10 -6.55 -27.16
C ALA A 51 -6.63 -6.08 -26.99
N GLY A 52 -5.66 -6.92 -27.34
CA GLY A 52 -4.26 -6.54 -27.57
C GLY A 52 -3.42 -6.26 -26.30
N VAL A 53 -4.04 -6.22 -25.12
CA VAL A 53 -3.36 -5.97 -23.85
C VAL A 53 -3.61 -7.12 -22.88
N ASN A 54 -2.53 -7.72 -22.39
CA ASN A 54 -2.58 -8.71 -21.31
C ASN A 54 -2.11 -8.07 -19.99
N PRO A 55 -3.03 -7.59 -19.14
CA PRO A 55 -2.66 -6.95 -17.88
C PRO A 55 -1.99 -7.91 -16.88
N TRP A 56 -2.15 -9.23 -17.07
CA TRP A 56 -1.54 -10.27 -16.24
C TRP A 56 -0.21 -10.79 -16.80
N SER A 57 0.26 -10.26 -17.93
CA SER A 57 1.55 -10.64 -18.50
C SER A 57 2.68 -10.02 -17.69
N THR A 58 3.70 -10.81 -17.37
CA THR A 58 4.94 -10.33 -16.76
C THR A 58 5.71 -9.36 -17.67
N SER A 59 5.43 -9.39 -18.98
CA SER A 59 6.04 -8.49 -19.97
C SER A 59 5.20 -7.24 -20.26
N TYR A 60 4.01 -7.13 -19.68
CA TYR A 60 3.16 -5.94 -19.86
C TYR A 60 3.66 -4.79 -18.98
N ASN A 61 4.03 -3.68 -19.62
CA ASN A 61 4.38 -2.45 -18.93
C ASN A 61 3.26 -1.42 -19.13
N PRO A 62 2.39 -1.19 -18.11
CA PRO A 62 1.30 -0.22 -18.22
C PRO A 62 1.79 1.23 -18.37
N LEU A 63 3.05 1.49 -18.01
CA LEU A 63 3.67 2.82 -18.11
C LEU A 63 4.45 3.03 -19.42
N LYS A 64 4.45 2.06 -20.35
CA LYS A 64 5.26 2.14 -21.59
C LYS A 64 4.96 3.39 -22.43
N GLY A 65 3.70 3.85 -22.43
CA GLY A 65 3.27 5.07 -23.12
C GLY A 65 2.94 6.23 -22.18
N PHE A 66 3.19 6.08 -20.88
CA PHE A 66 2.86 7.11 -19.91
C PHE A 66 3.80 8.31 -20.08
N GLN A 67 3.23 9.50 -20.19
CA GLN A 67 3.96 10.76 -20.19
C GLN A 67 3.37 11.65 -19.09
N SER A 68 4.23 12.09 -18.17
CA SER A 68 3.84 13.05 -17.15
C SER A 68 3.60 14.41 -17.80
N ALA A 69 2.48 15.05 -17.47
CA ALA A 69 2.26 16.46 -17.79
C ALA A 69 3.02 17.41 -16.85
N THR A 70 3.49 16.90 -15.71
CA THR A 70 4.21 17.67 -14.69
C THR A 70 5.71 17.54 -14.88
N THR A 71 6.44 18.64 -14.71
CA THR A 71 7.90 18.65 -14.75
C THR A 71 8.50 18.09 -13.47
N ARG A 72 9.76 17.65 -13.54
CA ARG A 72 10.48 17.14 -12.37
C ARG A 72 10.61 18.20 -11.29
N GLU A 73 10.82 19.45 -11.70
CA GLU A 73 10.97 20.60 -10.82
C GLU A 73 9.67 20.87 -10.06
N ALA A 74 8.52 20.81 -10.73
CA ALA A 74 7.22 20.96 -10.11
C ALA A 74 6.94 19.84 -9.09
N VAL A 75 7.18 18.58 -9.44
CA VAL A 75 7.03 17.45 -8.51
C VAL A 75 7.94 17.62 -7.28
N THR A 76 9.17 18.11 -7.48
CA THR A 76 10.12 18.32 -6.38
C THR A 76 9.67 19.47 -5.47
N ALA A 77 9.16 20.56 -6.06
CA ALA A 77 8.62 21.69 -5.31
C ALA A 77 7.41 21.25 -4.48
N ASP A 78 6.47 20.51 -5.08
CA ASP A 78 5.27 20.00 -4.39
C ASP A 78 5.65 19.07 -3.23
N TYR A 79 6.60 18.17 -3.46
CA TYR A 79 7.12 17.30 -2.40
C TYR A 79 7.72 18.10 -1.25
N LEU A 80 8.56 19.09 -1.53
CA LEU A 80 9.20 19.91 -0.48
C LEU A 80 8.18 20.75 0.28
N ALA A 81 7.16 21.26 -0.40
CA ALA A 81 6.06 22.00 0.23
C ALA A 81 5.27 21.09 1.19
N ALA A 82 4.87 19.90 0.74
CA ALA A 82 4.08 18.96 1.54
C ALA A 82 4.89 18.25 2.64
N ARG A 83 6.21 18.15 2.51
CA ARG A 83 7.06 17.35 3.41
C ARG A 83 6.93 17.75 4.88
N ASN A 84 6.91 19.06 5.16
CA ASN A 84 6.86 19.54 6.54
C ASN A 84 5.48 19.31 7.16
N GLU A 85 4.42 19.47 6.38
CA GLU A 85 3.05 19.19 6.77
C GLU A 85 2.84 17.70 7.09
N VAL A 86 3.23 16.81 6.18
CA VAL A 86 3.11 15.35 6.38
C VAL A 86 3.88 14.89 7.61
N ARG A 87 5.10 15.40 7.79
CA ARG A 87 5.92 15.09 8.98
C ARG A 87 5.22 15.54 10.26
N ALA A 88 4.58 16.71 10.25
CA ALA A 88 3.89 17.20 11.42
C ALA A 88 2.62 16.39 11.72
N LEU A 89 1.80 16.13 10.71
CA LEU A 89 0.54 15.38 10.84
C LEU A 89 0.74 13.91 11.20
N SER A 90 1.88 13.32 10.80
CA SER A 90 2.22 11.92 11.10
C SER A 90 3.06 11.76 12.37
N GLY A 91 3.39 12.86 13.06
CA GLY A 91 4.13 12.83 14.32
C GLY A 91 3.24 12.48 15.52
N GLU A 92 3.86 12.28 16.68
CA GLU A 92 3.16 11.91 17.93
C GLU A 92 2.08 12.93 18.33
N ASP A 93 2.36 14.22 18.09
CA ASP A 93 1.44 15.34 18.35
C ASP A 93 0.34 15.49 17.28
N SER A 94 0.29 14.60 16.27
CA SER A 94 -0.72 14.58 15.20
C SER A 94 -0.92 15.93 14.49
N GLY A 95 0.14 16.73 14.44
CA GLY A 95 0.15 18.06 13.84
C GLY A 95 -0.58 19.14 14.65
N SER A 96 -0.88 18.94 15.93
CA SER A 96 -1.61 19.94 16.74
C SER A 96 -0.86 21.28 16.79
N SER A 97 0.45 21.23 17.02
CA SER A 97 1.34 22.40 17.00
C SER A 97 1.49 23.03 15.61
N TYR A 98 1.60 22.21 14.57
CA TYR A 98 1.71 22.67 13.18
C TYR A 98 0.43 23.38 12.72
N LEU A 99 -0.74 22.81 13.01
CA LEU A 99 -2.05 23.38 12.70
C LEU A 99 -2.34 24.62 13.55
N ALA A 100 -1.85 24.70 14.78
CA ALA A 100 -1.95 25.92 15.58
C ALA A 100 -1.20 27.10 14.93
N GLN A 101 -0.04 26.84 14.33
CA GLN A 101 0.78 27.85 13.63
C GLN A 101 0.27 28.15 12.21
N HIS A 102 -0.32 27.17 11.53
CA HIS A 102 -0.88 27.29 10.18
C HIS A 102 -2.40 27.44 10.19
N ARG A 103 -2.98 27.85 11.32
CA ARG A 103 -4.42 28.03 11.48
C ARG A 103 -4.88 29.06 10.45
N ALA A 104 -5.72 28.63 9.50
CA ALA A 104 -6.42 29.56 8.63
C ALA A 104 -7.21 30.54 9.49
N ILE A 105 -6.80 31.81 9.49
CA ILE A 105 -7.51 32.91 10.13
C ILE A 105 -8.80 33.08 9.34
N GLY A 106 -9.86 32.35 9.69
CA GLY A 106 -11.05 32.37 8.84
C GLY A 106 -12.22 31.45 9.17
N VAL A 107 -12.31 30.89 10.38
CA VAL A 107 -13.60 30.37 10.85
C VAL A 107 -13.89 30.99 12.20
N SER A 108 -14.83 31.93 12.20
CA SER A 108 -15.52 32.36 13.41
C SER A 108 -16.17 31.10 13.99
N SER A 109 -15.44 30.44 14.88
CA SER A 109 -15.95 29.30 15.62
C SER A 109 -16.88 29.88 16.67
N THR A 110 -18.16 29.88 16.36
CA THR A 110 -19.19 30.09 17.36
C THR A 110 -19.14 28.90 18.31
N LEU A 111 -18.40 29.02 19.41
CA LEU A 111 -18.41 28.03 20.47
C LEU A 111 -19.66 28.30 21.33
N ALA A 112 -20.66 27.42 21.24
CA ALA A 112 -21.91 27.50 21.99
C ALA A 112 -22.70 28.82 21.84
N GLY A 113 -22.79 29.37 20.62
CA GLY A 113 -23.71 30.47 20.31
C GLY A 113 -23.22 31.89 20.62
N THR A 114 -22.03 32.07 21.22
CA THR A 114 -21.49 33.40 21.53
C THR A 114 -20.21 33.71 20.74
N PRO A 115 -20.06 34.93 20.19
CA PRO A 115 -18.83 35.33 19.52
C PRO A 115 -17.69 35.56 20.53
N ALA A 116 -16.48 35.12 20.18
CA ALA A 116 -15.30 35.15 21.04
C ALA A 116 -14.78 36.56 21.42
N ASN A 117 -15.34 37.63 20.85
CA ASN A 117 -14.92 39.02 21.07
C ASN A 117 -15.96 39.83 21.86
N ALA A 118 -16.58 39.24 22.88
CA ALA A 118 -17.46 39.93 23.81
C ALA A 118 -16.80 40.05 25.20
N GLN A 119 -15.69 40.80 25.28
CA GLN A 119 -15.15 41.38 26.51
C GLN A 119 -14.53 42.73 26.19
#